data_AF-A0A376KKA4-F1
#
_entry.id   AF-A0A376KKA4-F1
#
_cell.length_a   1.000
_cell.length_b   1.000
_cell.length_c   1.000
_cell.angle_alpha   90.00
_cell.angle_beta   90.00
_cell.angle_gamma   90.00
#
_symmetry.space_group_name_H-M   'P 1'
#
loop_
_entity.id
_entity.type
_entity.pdbx_description
1 polymer ?
#
loop_
_entity_poly.entity_id
_entity_poly.type
_entity_poly.pdbx_seq_one_letter_code
_entity_poly.pdbx_strand_id
1 'polypeptide(L)'
;MRPSGASFTGETIERVNIHTGEVEVIYRASQGAHVGVVTVHPKSEKYVFIHGPENPDETWHYDFHHRRGVIAEGGKVSNLDAMDITAPYTPGALRGGSHVHVFSPNGERVSFTYNDHVMHELDPALDCETSVLPHRLARSTYKSSIRVNTAVATGAYW
;
A
#
# COMPACT_ATOMS: atom_id res chain seq x y z
N MET A 1 -11.57 20.88 8.70
CA MET A 1 -11.94 19.46 8.89
C MET A 1 -12.14 18.82 7.54
N ARG A 2 -11.36 17.79 7.18
CA ARG A 2 -11.62 17.00 5.97
C ARG A 2 -12.85 16.12 6.23
N PRO A 3 -13.78 15.95 5.27
CA PRO A 3 -14.86 14.99 5.44
C PRO A 3 -14.24 13.58 5.61
N SER A 4 -14.65 12.86 6.65
CA SER A 4 -14.45 11.42 6.76
C SER A 4 -15.01 10.76 5.49
N GLY A 5 -14.26 9.89 4.81
CA GLY A 5 -14.87 9.20 3.66
C GLY A 5 -13.98 8.39 2.73
N ALA A 6 -12.68 8.24 2.97
CA ALA A 6 -11.90 7.22 2.28
C ALA A 6 -11.65 6.05 3.24
N SER A 7 -12.64 5.17 3.37
CA SER A 7 -12.47 3.92 4.13
C SER A 7 -11.58 2.97 3.33
N PHE A 8 -10.42 2.62 3.89
CA PHE A 8 -9.47 1.69 3.27
C PHE A 8 -10.02 0.26 3.34
N THR A 9 -10.82 -0.10 2.34
CA THR A 9 -11.68 -1.31 2.32
C THR A 9 -11.44 -2.16 1.07
N GLY A 10 -10.40 -1.87 0.29
CA GLY A 10 -10.11 -2.63 -0.93
C GLY A 10 -9.73 -4.06 -0.59
N GLU A 11 -10.29 -5.03 -1.30
CA GLU A 11 -10.00 -6.46 -1.12
C GLU A 11 -9.08 -7.00 -2.21
N THR A 12 -9.11 -6.37 -3.39
CA THR A 12 -8.35 -6.84 -4.55
C THR A 12 -7.62 -5.70 -5.24
N ILE A 13 -6.47 -6.05 -5.80
CA ILE A 13 -5.77 -5.27 -6.82
C ILE A 13 -6.05 -5.92 -8.16
N GLU A 14 -6.62 -5.16 -9.09
CA GLU A 14 -7.15 -5.67 -10.35
C GLU A 14 -6.58 -4.91 -11.54
N ARG A 15 -6.23 -5.65 -12.59
CA ARG A 15 -5.86 -5.13 -13.90
C ARG A 15 -7.08 -5.21 -14.81
N VAL A 16 -7.43 -4.11 -15.46
CA VAL A 16 -8.60 -4.05 -16.36
C VAL A 16 -8.14 -3.76 -17.78
N ASN A 17 -8.56 -4.60 -18.72
CA ASN A 17 -8.41 -4.32 -20.14
C ASN A 17 -9.45 -3.29 -20.57
N ILE A 18 -8.98 -2.10 -20.99
CA ILE A 18 -9.86 -0.98 -21.33
C ILE A 18 -10.68 -1.18 -22.61
N HIS A 19 -10.32 -2.15 -23.47
CA HIS A 19 -11.02 -2.41 -24.72
C HIS A 19 -12.06 -3.53 -24.56
N THR A 20 -11.71 -4.59 -23.82
CA THR A 20 -12.59 -5.76 -23.64
C THR A 20 -13.41 -5.70 -22.35
N GLY A 21 -12.98 -4.89 -21.37
CA GLY A 21 -13.54 -4.88 -20.02
C GLY A 21 -13.12 -6.08 -19.17
N GLU A 22 -12.25 -6.96 -19.68
CA GLU A 22 -11.76 -8.12 -18.94
C GLU A 22 -10.99 -7.69 -17.68
N VAL A 23 -11.27 -8.35 -16.56
CA VAL A 23 -10.69 -8.04 -15.26
C VAL A 23 -9.85 -9.23 -14.78
N GLU A 24 -8.61 -8.94 -14.44
CA GLU A 24 -7.67 -9.90 -13.87
C GLU A 24 -7.32 -9.50 -12.45
N VAL A 25 -7.44 -10.43 -11.51
CA VAL A 25 -7.06 -10.21 -10.11
C VAL A 25 -5.57 -10.46 -9.96
N ILE A 26 -4.81 -9.40 -9.71
CA ILE A 26 -3.36 -9.46 -9.45
C ILE A 26 -3.09 -9.90 -8.01
N TYR A 27 -3.91 -9.42 -7.07
CA TYR A 27 -3.78 -9.75 -5.66
C TYR A 27 -5.14 -9.73 -4.97
N ARG A 28 -5.33 -10.64 -4.01
CA ARG A 28 -6.48 -10.67 -3.10
C ARG A 28 -5.96 -10.63 -1.67
N ALA A 29 -6.36 -9.61 -0.92
CA ALA A 29 -6.12 -9.52 0.49
C ALA A 29 -6.81 -10.67 1.22
N SER A 30 -6.21 -11.12 2.31
CA SER A 30 -6.72 -12.23 3.12
C SER A 30 -6.68 -11.86 4.60
N GLN A 31 -7.31 -12.68 5.45
CA GLN A 31 -7.29 -12.48 6.91
C GLN A 31 -7.81 -11.12 7.35
N GLY A 32 -8.86 -10.60 6.71
CA GLY A 32 -9.45 -9.30 7.04
C GLY A 32 -8.59 -8.08 6.69
N ALA A 33 -7.44 -8.27 6.03
CA ALA A 33 -6.64 -7.16 5.54
C ALA A 33 -7.32 -6.45 4.37
N HIS A 34 -6.91 -5.21 4.15
CA HIS A 34 -7.30 -4.42 3.00
C HIS A 34 -6.08 -3.97 2.20
N VAL A 35 -6.29 -3.64 0.93
CA VAL A 35 -5.26 -3.19 -0.01
C VAL A 35 -5.73 -1.98 -0.79
N GLY A 36 -4.78 -1.17 -1.28
CA GLY A 36 -5.11 -0.04 -2.13
C GLY A 36 -3.90 0.79 -2.54
N VAL A 37 -4.17 1.95 -3.16
CA VAL A 37 -3.14 2.94 -3.57
C VAL A 37 -2.01 2.28 -4.37
N VAL A 38 -2.37 1.76 -5.53
CA VAL A 38 -1.49 0.96 -6.38
C VAL A 38 -0.80 1.79 -7.46
N THR A 39 0.49 1.52 -7.67
CA THR A 39 1.32 2.10 -8.73
C THR A 39 1.93 1.00 -9.59
N VAL A 40 1.95 1.22 -10.91
CA VAL A 40 2.52 0.29 -11.89
C VAL A 40 3.96 0.65 -12.19
N HIS A 41 4.81 -0.35 -12.34
CA HIS A 41 6.15 -0.13 -12.88
C HIS A 41 6.08 0.30 -14.36
N PRO A 42 6.89 1.28 -14.80
CA PRO A 42 6.75 1.88 -16.13
C PRO A 42 7.10 0.95 -17.31
N LYS A 43 7.79 -0.17 -17.07
CA LYS A 43 8.35 -1.04 -18.13
C LYS A 43 8.05 -2.53 -17.97
N SER A 44 7.47 -2.96 -16.85
CA SER A 44 7.26 -4.38 -16.56
C SER A 44 6.01 -4.56 -15.72
N GLU A 45 5.48 -5.78 -15.70
CA GLU A 45 4.29 -6.14 -14.93
C GLU A 45 4.61 -6.30 -13.45
N LYS A 46 4.98 -5.18 -12.82
CA LYS A 46 5.18 -5.06 -11.38
C LYS A 46 4.20 -4.06 -10.81
N TYR A 47 3.64 -4.39 -9.67
CA TYR A 47 2.62 -3.62 -8.99
C TYR A 47 3.06 -3.36 -7.57
N VAL A 48 3.12 -2.10 -7.17
CA VAL A 48 3.37 -1.75 -5.77
C VAL A 48 2.12 -1.14 -5.19
N PHE A 49 1.69 -1.60 -4.03
CA PHE A 49 0.47 -1.15 -3.38
C PHE A 49 0.61 -1.19 -1.86
N ILE A 50 -0.31 -0.52 -1.20
CA ILE A 50 -0.42 -0.52 0.25
C ILE A 50 -1.20 -1.75 0.68
N HIS A 51 -0.70 -2.40 1.72
CA HIS A 51 -1.36 -3.50 2.41
C HIS A 51 -1.56 -3.11 3.88
N GLY A 52 -2.79 -3.21 4.39
CA GLY A 52 -3.09 -3.07 5.81
C GLY A 52 -2.62 -4.28 6.62
N PRO A 53 -2.77 -4.29 7.95
CA PRO A 53 -2.43 -5.45 8.74
C PRO A 53 -3.36 -6.63 8.45
N GLU A 54 -2.82 -7.84 8.54
CA GLU A 54 -3.61 -9.08 8.56
C GLU A 54 -4.08 -9.37 9.98
N ASN A 55 -5.26 -9.97 10.11
CA ASN A 55 -5.97 -10.20 11.37
C ASN A 55 -6.13 -8.92 12.20
N PRO A 56 -6.75 -7.86 11.64
CA PRO A 56 -6.88 -6.61 12.38
C PRO A 56 -7.77 -6.78 13.60
N ASP A 57 -7.38 -6.15 14.71
CA ASP A 57 -8.14 -6.09 15.96
C ASP A 57 -8.30 -4.65 16.46
N GLU A 58 -8.86 -4.48 17.67
CA GLU A 58 -9.10 -3.15 18.25
C GLU A 58 -7.81 -2.33 18.41
N THR A 59 -6.67 -2.99 18.66
CA THR A 59 -5.37 -2.36 18.91
C THR A 59 -4.49 -2.30 17.66
N TRP A 60 -4.71 -3.20 16.71
CA TRP A 60 -3.89 -3.34 15.50
C TRP A 60 -4.77 -3.40 14.27
N HIS A 61 -5.24 -2.25 13.81
CA HIS A 61 -6.07 -2.09 12.60
C HIS A 61 -5.39 -1.17 11.59
N TYR A 62 -5.99 -1.03 10.41
CA TYR A 62 -5.49 -0.10 9.40
C TYR A 62 -5.41 1.33 9.97
N ASP A 63 -4.20 1.84 10.02
CA ASP A 63 -3.86 3.23 10.31
C ASP A 63 -2.62 3.64 9.50
N PHE A 64 -2.29 4.92 9.50
CA PHE A 64 -1.10 5.47 8.85
C PHE A 64 0.21 4.80 9.29
N HIS A 65 0.25 4.29 10.52
CA HIS A 65 1.41 3.63 11.12
C HIS A 65 1.46 2.11 10.87
N HIS A 66 0.33 1.46 10.56
CA HIS A 66 0.21 -0.02 10.49
C HIS A 66 0.09 -0.56 9.05
N ARG A 67 0.44 0.27 8.06
CA ARG A 67 0.35 -0.05 6.64
C ARG A 67 1.73 -0.34 6.04
N ARG A 68 1.85 -1.32 5.17
CA ARG A 68 3.12 -1.71 4.55
C ARG A 68 3.09 -1.59 3.03
N GLY A 69 4.25 -1.41 2.42
CA GLY A 69 4.42 -1.53 0.98
C GLY A 69 4.54 -2.98 0.57
N VAL A 70 3.81 -3.39 -0.46
CA VAL A 70 3.87 -4.73 -1.04
C VAL A 70 4.13 -4.61 -2.54
N ILE A 71 4.99 -5.48 -3.08
CA ILE A 71 5.23 -5.61 -4.51
C ILE A 71 4.73 -6.96 -5.02
N ALA A 72 4.00 -6.95 -6.13
CA ALA A 72 3.57 -8.15 -6.86
C ALA A 72 4.22 -8.20 -8.25
N GLU A 73 4.81 -9.34 -8.61
CA GLU A 73 5.45 -9.62 -9.89
C GLU A 73 5.38 -11.13 -10.20
N GLY A 74 4.99 -11.50 -11.42
CA GLY A 74 5.03 -12.89 -11.88
C GLY A 74 4.25 -13.86 -10.99
N GLY A 75 3.11 -13.42 -10.46
CA GLY A 75 2.26 -14.20 -9.53
C GLY A 75 2.84 -14.34 -8.12
N LYS A 76 3.97 -13.71 -7.82
CA LYS A 76 4.58 -13.67 -6.48
C LYS A 76 4.37 -12.32 -5.84
N VAL A 77 4.30 -12.33 -4.51
CA VAL A 77 4.06 -11.14 -3.69
C VAL A 77 5.10 -11.12 -2.58
N SER A 78 5.70 -9.96 -2.33
CA SER A 78 6.68 -9.78 -1.25
C SER A 78 6.55 -8.39 -0.65
N ASN A 79 6.96 -8.24 0.62
CA ASN A 79 7.04 -6.92 1.24
C ASN A 79 8.12 -6.07 0.55
N LEU A 80 7.81 -4.80 0.33
CA LEU A 80 8.74 -3.81 -0.21
C LEU A 80 9.66 -3.27 0.90
N ASP A 81 9.11 -3.11 2.10
CA ASP A 81 9.82 -2.65 3.28
C ASP A 81 9.97 -3.77 4.32
N ALA A 82 11.08 -3.71 5.06
CA ALA A 82 11.32 -4.55 6.22
C ALA A 82 10.87 -3.79 7.47
N MET A 83 9.55 -3.62 7.63
CA MET A 83 8.99 -2.99 8.83
C MET A 83 9.38 -3.80 10.08
N ASP A 84 10.01 -3.13 11.04
CA ASP A 84 10.44 -3.69 12.32
C ASP A 84 10.09 -2.72 13.46
N ILE A 85 9.01 -3.04 14.17
CA ILE A 85 8.47 -2.25 15.28
C ILE A 85 8.75 -2.88 16.65
N THR A 86 9.42 -4.04 16.68
CA THR A 86 9.65 -4.78 17.94
C THR A 86 11.10 -4.63 18.37
N ALA A 87 11.32 -4.21 19.62
CA ALA A 87 12.69 -4.14 20.15
C ALA A 87 13.27 -5.56 20.36
N PRO A 88 14.59 -5.77 20.11
CA PRO A 88 15.57 -4.79 19.65
C PRO A 88 15.45 -4.49 18.14
N TYR A 89 15.45 -3.20 17.79
CA TYR A 89 15.24 -2.77 16.40
C TYR A 89 16.39 -3.11 15.48
N THR A 90 16.06 -3.50 14.25
CA THR A 90 17.00 -3.74 13.16
C THR A 90 17.50 -2.41 12.55
N PRO A 91 18.82 -2.13 12.55
CA PRO A 91 19.35 -0.91 11.94
C PRO A 91 18.98 -0.79 10.47
N GLY A 92 18.36 0.34 10.08
CA GLY A 92 17.93 0.62 8.71
C GLY A 92 16.54 0.09 8.34
N ALA A 93 15.87 -0.65 9.24
CA ALA A 93 14.47 -1.01 9.08
C ALA A 93 13.55 0.19 9.33
N LEU A 94 12.40 0.20 8.65
CA LEU A 94 11.34 1.16 8.94
C LEU A 94 10.61 0.71 10.21
N ARG A 95 10.25 1.64 11.09
CA ARG A 95 9.57 1.34 12.38
C ARG A 95 8.10 1.75 12.35
N GLY A 96 7.46 1.61 11.19
CA GLY A 96 6.10 2.07 10.99
C GLY A 96 5.70 2.04 9.53
N GLY A 97 4.62 2.76 9.21
CA GLY A 97 3.88 2.57 7.99
C GLY A 97 4.40 3.36 6.79
N SER A 98 4.31 2.75 5.60
CA SER A 98 4.68 3.37 4.32
C SER A 98 3.46 3.63 3.43
N HIS A 99 3.50 4.70 2.63
CA HIS A 99 2.37 5.15 1.82
C HIS A 99 2.79 5.81 0.51
N VAL A 100 1.90 5.71 -0.50
CA VAL A 100 2.08 6.29 -1.85
C VAL A 100 3.44 5.92 -2.42
N HIS A 101 3.59 4.63 -2.72
CA HIS A 101 4.77 4.12 -3.38
C HIS A 101 4.76 4.51 -4.86
N VAL A 102 5.80 5.20 -5.30
CA VAL A 102 5.92 5.69 -6.68
C VAL A 102 7.24 5.23 -7.26
N PHE A 103 7.17 4.59 -8.43
CA PHE A 103 8.37 4.21 -9.18
C PHE A 103 9.06 5.44 -9.77
N SER A 104 10.39 5.40 -9.79
CA SER A 104 11.19 6.31 -10.60
C SER A 104 10.87 6.13 -12.09
N PRO A 105 11.18 7.12 -12.93
CA PRO A 105 10.78 7.10 -14.35
C PRO A 105 11.43 5.95 -15.12
N ASN A 106 12.64 5.56 -14.69
CA ASN A 106 13.38 4.43 -15.24
C ASN A 106 12.99 3.08 -14.62
N GLY A 107 12.22 3.07 -13.52
CA GLY A 107 11.75 1.88 -12.82
C GLY A 107 12.70 1.32 -11.76
N GLU A 108 13.87 1.91 -11.58
CA GLU A 108 14.93 1.36 -10.72
C GLU A 108 14.76 1.65 -9.22
N ARG A 109 13.91 2.61 -8.86
CA ARG A 109 13.74 3.07 -7.47
C ARG A 109 12.27 3.25 -7.14
N VAL A 110 11.95 3.20 -5.85
CA VAL A 110 10.63 3.51 -5.32
C VAL A 110 10.77 4.57 -4.23
N SER A 111 9.96 5.61 -4.30
CA SER A 111 9.79 6.60 -3.21
C SER A 111 8.46 6.39 -2.52
N PHE A 112 8.38 6.67 -1.23
CA PHE A 112 7.16 6.59 -0.43
C PHE A 112 7.21 7.62 0.71
N THR A 113 6.06 7.94 1.26
CA THR A 113 5.94 8.66 2.54
C THR A 113 5.94 7.65 3.69
N TYR A 114 6.36 8.09 4.88
CA TYR A 114 6.56 7.24 6.04
C TYR A 114 6.01 7.90 7.31
N ASN A 115 5.43 7.07 8.19
CA ASN A 115 4.96 7.42 9.54
C ASN A 115 5.57 6.44 10.54
N ASP A 116 6.20 6.92 11.60
CA ASP A 116 6.91 6.07 12.57
C ASP A 116 5.99 5.65 13.72
N HIS A 117 5.66 4.36 13.79
CA HIS A 117 4.77 3.81 14.82
C HIS A 117 5.41 3.94 16.21
N VAL A 118 6.70 3.65 16.33
CA VAL A 118 7.41 3.68 17.63
C VAL A 118 7.47 5.10 18.19
N MET A 119 7.68 6.11 17.36
CA MET A 119 7.65 7.50 17.82
C MET A 119 6.25 7.96 18.19
N HIS A 120 5.23 7.52 17.44
CA HIS A 120 3.82 7.81 17.74
C HIS A 120 3.40 7.23 19.10
N GLU A 121 3.76 5.97 19.38
CA GLU A 121 3.51 5.31 20.67
C GLU A 121 4.27 5.95 21.84
N LEU A 122 5.44 6.53 21.57
CA LEU A 122 6.25 7.18 22.60
C LEU A 122 5.65 8.50 23.08
N ASP A 123 5.26 9.35 22.14
CA ASP A 123 4.62 10.65 22.40
C ASP A 123 3.96 11.15 21.11
N PRO A 124 2.65 11.46 21.10
CA PRO A 124 1.98 12.05 19.93
C PRO A 124 2.66 13.32 19.39
N ALA A 125 3.39 14.07 20.23
CA ALA A 125 4.14 15.25 19.79
C ALA A 125 5.39 14.91 18.95
N LEU A 126 5.85 13.66 18.99
CA LEU A 126 6.98 13.15 18.22
C LEU A 126 6.56 12.47 16.92
N ASP A 127 5.26 12.47 16.62
CA ASP A 127 4.72 11.95 15.37
C ASP A 127 5.27 12.76 14.18
N CYS A 128 6.29 12.20 13.56
CA CYS A 128 6.96 12.79 12.43
C CYS A 128 6.23 12.35 11.15
N GLU A 129 5.35 13.21 10.64
CA GLU A 129 4.97 13.13 9.24
C GLU A 129 6.15 13.61 8.39
N THR A 130 6.65 12.75 7.50
CA THR A 130 7.49 13.08 6.32
C THR A 130 8.98 12.74 6.44
N SER A 131 9.36 11.62 5.80
CA SER A 131 10.65 11.46 5.14
C SER A 131 10.40 11.32 3.63
N VAL A 132 10.62 12.36 2.84
CA VAL A 132 10.75 12.22 1.37
C VAL A 132 12.22 12.00 1.10
N LEU A 133 12.62 10.79 0.70
CA LEU A 133 13.93 10.57 0.08
C LEU A 133 13.85 11.06 -1.38
N PRO A 134 14.45 12.21 -1.76
CA PRO A 134 14.24 12.79 -3.08
C PRO A 134 15.37 12.39 -4.01
N HIS A 135 15.07 11.65 -5.09
CA HIS A 135 15.92 11.67 -6.28
C HIS A 135 15.06 11.83 -7.56
N ARG A 136 15.21 13.02 -8.16
CA ARG A 136 14.62 13.63 -9.37
C ARG A 136 13.56 12.83 -10.17
N LEU A 137 12.37 13.42 -10.26
CA LEU A 137 11.19 12.96 -11.03
C LEU A 137 11.27 13.32 -12.53
N ALA A 138 10.82 12.40 -13.38
CA ALA A 138 10.38 12.62 -14.76
C ALA A 138 9.12 11.75 -15.02
N ARG A 139 8.13 12.22 -15.77
CA ARG A 139 6.87 11.47 -15.98
C ARG A 139 6.97 10.54 -17.19
N SER A 140 6.39 9.34 -17.11
CA SER A 140 6.12 8.44 -18.24
C SER A 140 4.73 7.81 -18.07
N THR A 141 3.97 7.69 -19.15
CA THR A 141 2.57 7.21 -19.19
C THR A 141 2.49 5.75 -19.64
N TYR A 142 1.73 4.91 -18.94
CA TYR A 142 1.46 3.51 -19.29
C TYR A 142 -0.01 3.31 -19.72
N LYS A 143 -0.26 2.39 -20.67
CA LYS A 143 -1.53 2.24 -21.43
C LYS A 143 -2.56 1.23 -20.84
N SER A 144 -2.52 0.96 -19.54
CA SER A 144 -3.53 0.13 -18.86
C SER A 144 -3.91 0.74 -17.51
N SER A 145 -5.16 0.57 -17.09
CA SER A 145 -5.68 1.09 -15.82
C SER A 145 -5.70 0.00 -14.75
N ILE A 146 -5.26 0.35 -13.55
CA ILE A 146 -5.40 -0.50 -12.37
C ILE A 146 -6.59 -0.01 -11.55
N ARG A 147 -7.36 -0.97 -11.03
CA ARG A 147 -8.48 -0.74 -10.14
C ARG A 147 -8.21 -1.38 -8.77
N VAL A 148 -8.67 -0.70 -7.72
CA VAL A 148 -8.83 -1.28 -6.39
C VAL A 148 -10.32 -1.54 -6.21
N ASN A 149 -10.71 -2.77 -5.87
CA ASN A 149 -12.12 -3.11 -5.68
C ASN A 149 -12.43 -3.37 -4.21
N THR A 150 -13.56 -2.85 -3.75
CA THR A 150 -14.12 -3.07 -2.42
C THR A 150 -15.28 -4.05 -2.58
N ALA A 151 -15.37 -5.12 -1.78
CA ALA A 151 -16.62 -5.88 -1.77
C ALA A 151 -17.72 -5.02 -1.14
N VAL A 152 -18.75 -4.73 -1.94
CA VAL A 152 -20.05 -4.41 -1.36
C VAL A 152 -20.62 -5.74 -0.92
N ALA A 153 -20.80 -5.94 0.39
CA ALA A 153 -21.51 -7.12 0.89
C ALA A 153 -22.89 -7.16 0.23
N THR A 154 -23.07 -8.02 -0.77
CA THR A 154 -24.38 -8.40 -1.27
C THR A 154 -25.03 -9.28 -0.21
N GLY A 155 -25.58 -8.62 0.82
CA GLY A 155 -26.52 -9.23 1.74
C GLY A 155 -27.82 -9.51 1.00
N ALA A 156 -27.98 -10.74 0.52
CA ALA A 156 -29.28 -11.31 0.19
C ALA A 156 -29.77 -12.09 1.41
N TYR A 157 -30.87 -11.64 2.03
CA TYR A 157 -31.78 -12.49 2.81
C TYR A 157 -33.22 -11.95 2.68
N TRP A 158 -34.06 -12.80 2.06
CA TRP A 158 -35.52 -12.93 2.02
C TRP A 158 -36.43 -11.71 2.09
#